data_AF-A0A9P5JXL2-F1
#
_entry.id   AF-A0A9P5JXL2-F1
#
_cell.length_a   1.000
_cell.length_b   1.000
_cell.length_c   1.000
_cell.angle_alpha   90.00
_cell.angle_beta   90.00
_cell.angle_gamma   90.00
#
_symmetry.space_group_name_H-M   'P 1'
#
loop_
_entity.id
_entity.type
_entity.pdbx_description
1 polymer ?
#
loop_
_entity_poly.entity_id
_entity_poly.type
_entity_poly.pdbx_seq_one_letter_code
_entity_poly.pdbx_strand_id
1 'polypeptide(L)'
;MSPSANNTPSGLPSLPMISSELIQEQIFTHRSLFRRPKRAFEDSPSNANLDNELLINIGDQVFSLVVTDLIQDSFPNLCVGPSSKVRDRLKFHGKLAKTAVQYGLHERLRVQAAQADEVKRSVHAQAEVFKAYVGGLYREQGLDVVRNWLCTLFQWDIREAYEIVRREHLL
;
A
#
# COMPACT_ATOMS: atom_id res chain seq x y z
N MET A 1 -9.79 8.85 -28.26
CA MET A 1 -9.70 10.02 -27.37
C MET A 1 -9.10 9.53 -26.07
N SER A 2 -7.80 9.75 -25.86
CA SER A 2 -7.10 9.28 -24.65
C SER A 2 -7.38 10.25 -23.50
N PRO A 3 -7.78 9.78 -22.31
CA PRO A 3 -7.92 10.66 -21.17
C PRO A 3 -6.53 11.08 -20.72
N SER A 4 -6.34 12.39 -20.60
CA SER A 4 -5.12 13.01 -20.10
C SER A 4 -4.90 12.57 -18.64
N ALA A 5 -4.12 11.51 -18.43
CA ALA A 5 -3.74 11.09 -17.09
C ALA A 5 -2.76 12.12 -16.55
N ASN A 6 -3.15 12.82 -15.48
CA ASN A 6 -2.30 13.71 -14.71
C ASN A 6 -1.16 12.89 -14.07
N ASN A 7 -0.12 12.65 -14.85
CA ASN A 7 1.08 11.93 -14.41
C ASN A 7 1.97 12.91 -13.65
N THR A 8 2.42 12.46 -12.48
CA THR A 8 3.47 13.15 -11.72
C THR A 8 4.80 13.13 -12.51
N PRO A 9 5.80 13.95 -12.16
CA PRO A 9 7.10 13.97 -12.85
C PRO A 9 7.81 12.59 -12.87
N SER A 10 7.44 11.70 -11.96
CA SER A 10 7.94 10.31 -11.86
C SER A 10 7.19 9.31 -12.74
N GLY A 11 6.19 9.74 -13.52
CA GLY A 11 5.36 8.88 -14.37
C GLY A 11 4.26 8.11 -13.61
N LEU A 12 4.10 8.34 -12.31
CA LEU A 12 3.02 7.74 -11.52
C LEU A 12 1.72 8.52 -11.67
N PRO A 13 0.54 7.86 -11.57
CA PRO A 13 -0.72 8.58 -11.46
C PRO A 13 -0.72 9.53 -10.26
N SER A 14 -1.56 10.55 -10.31
CA SER A 14 -1.75 11.46 -9.18
C SER A 14 -2.14 10.70 -7.90
N LEU A 15 -1.53 11.07 -6.78
CA LEU A 15 -1.84 10.50 -5.46
C LEU A 15 -3.23 11.01 -5.00
N PRO A 16 -4.22 10.13 -4.73
CA PRO A 16 -5.56 10.58 -4.31
C PRO A 16 -5.51 11.30 -2.97
N MET A 17 -5.98 12.55 -2.92
CA MET A 17 -5.92 13.36 -1.71
C MET A 17 -6.85 12.80 -0.62
N ILE A 18 -6.34 12.69 0.60
CA ILE A 18 -7.14 12.37 1.81
C ILE A 18 -7.39 13.68 2.55
N SER A 19 -8.65 14.03 2.81
CA SER A 19 -9.01 15.35 3.38
C SER A 19 -9.01 15.38 4.90
N SER A 20 -9.26 14.23 5.55
CA SER A 20 -9.32 14.09 6.99
C SER A 20 -7.93 14.20 7.61
N GLU A 21 -7.72 15.25 8.39
CA GLU A 21 -6.47 15.47 9.13
C GLU A 21 -6.18 14.32 10.10
N LEU A 22 -7.21 13.76 10.75
CA LEU A 22 -7.08 12.62 11.66
C LEU A 22 -6.56 11.38 10.93
N ILE A 23 -7.12 11.07 9.75
CA ILE A 23 -6.65 9.93 8.95
C ILE A 23 -5.22 10.18 8.46
N GLN A 24 -4.92 11.39 7.98
CA GLN A 24 -3.56 11.73 7.58
C GLN A 24 -2.56 11.57 8.73
N GLU A 25 -2.86 12.14 9.90
CA GLU A 25 -2.04 12.01 11.09
C GLU A 25 -1.80 10.55 11.44
N GLN A 26 -2.84 9.72 11.40
CA GLN A 26 -2.72 8.30 11.67
C GLN A 26 -1.84 7.58 10.63
N ILE A 27 -2.04 7.80 9.32
CA ILE A 27 -1.24 7.18 8.24
C ILE A 27 0.26 7.40 8.48
N PHE A 28 0.62 8.64 8.82
CA PHE A 28 2.01 9.04 8.91
C PHE A 28 2.59 8.88 10.32
N THR A 29 1.84 8.37 11.30
CA THR A 29 2.38 8.13 12.62
C THR A 29 2.85 6.70 12.77
N HIS A 30 4.17 6.51 12.80
CA HIS A 30 4.76 5.19 12.97
C HIS A 30 4.66 4.74 14.44
N ARG A 31 4.46 3.43 14.65
CA ARG A 31 4.36 2.82 15.98
C ARG A 31 5.48 3.17 16.96
N SER A 32 6.69 3.49 16.48
CA SER A 32 7.82 3.86 17.36
C SER A 32 7.63 5.20 18.05
N LEU A 33 6.75 6.07 17.56
CA LEU A 33 6.45 7.35 18.20
C LEU A 33 5.78 7.14 19.57
N PHE A 34 4.99 6.09 19.72
CA PHE A 34 4.30 5.75 20.96
C PHE A 34 4.90 4.50 21.60
N ARG A 35 5.14 4.53 22.92
CA ARG A 35 5.58 3.34 23.66
C ARG A 35 4.40 2.42 23.95
N ARG A 36 3.98 1.63 22.96
CA ARG A 36 2.87 0.68 23.12
C ARG A 36 3.34 -0.66 23.72
N PRO A 37 2.55 -1.29 24.61
CA PRO A 37 2.86 -2.62 25.12
C PRO A 37 2.81 -3.65 23.99
N LYS A 38 3.91 -4.39 23.77
CA LYS A 38 4.01 -5.38 22.67
C LYS A 38 3.08 -6.60 22.82
N ARG A 39 2.47 -6.80 24.00
CA ARG A 39 1.69 -7.99 24.36
C ARG A 39 0.29 -7.65 24.87
N ALA A 40 -0.19 -6.44 24.64
CA ALA A 40 -1.58 -6.11 24.94
C ALA A 40 -2.50 -6.86 23.96
N PHE A 41 -3.58 -7.44 24.49
CA PHE A 41 -4.65 -8.02 23.66
C PHE A 41 -5.54 -6.91 23.08
N GLU A 42 -5.83 -5.90 23.89
CA GLU A 42 -6.63 -4.73 23.53
C GLU A 42 -5.88 -3.44 23.92
N ASP A 43 -6.07 -2.40 23.12
CA ASP A 43 -5.65 -1.06 23.52
C ASP A 43 -6.54 -0.51 24.62
N SER A 44 -5.96 0.29 25.51
CA SER A 44 -6.75 1.20 26.34
C SER A 44 -7.57 2.12 25.42
N PRO A 45 -8.83 2.45 25.75
CA PRO A 45 -9.62 3.43 25.01
C PRO A 45 -8.91 4.77 24.79
N SER A 46 -8.01 5.15 25.72
CA SER A 46 -7.19 6.37 25.63
C SER A 46 -6.04 6.29 24.63
N ASN A 47 -5.65 5.09 24.19
CA ASN A 47 -4.47 4.82 23.35
C ASN A 47 -4.80 4.08 22.05
N ALA A 48 -6.08 3.83 21.78
CA ALA A 48 -6.51 3.09 20.60
C ALA A 48 -6.25 3.92 19.32
N ASN A 49 -5.71 3.25 18.29
CA ASN A 49 -5.59 3.79 16.92
C ASN A 49 -4.73 5.06 16.78
N LEU A 50 -3.75 5.27 17.65
CA LEU A 50 -2.88 6.45 17.59
C LEU A 50 -1.85 6.39 16.46
N ASP A 51 -1.46 5.18 16.01
CA ASP A 51 -0.49 4.96 14.95
C ASP A 51 -1.11 4.29 13.72
N ASN A 52 -0.27 4.08 12.73
CA ASN A 52 -0.65 3.50 11.45
C ASN A 52 -0.90 1.99 11.46
N GLU A 53 -0.68 1.24 12.56
CA GLU A 53 -0.75 -0.23 12.53
C GLU A 53 -2.15 -0.74 12.09
N LEU A 54 -3.22 -0.09 12.55
CA LEU A 54 -4.58 -0.43 12.11
C LEU A 54 -4.77 -0.18 10.61
N LEU A 55 -4.33 0.98 10.11
CA LEU A 55 -4.47 1.34 8.71
C LEU A 55 -3.59 0.48 7.80
N ILE A 56 -2.40 0.08 8.26
CA ILE A 56 -1.53 -0.88 7.58
C ILE A 56 -2.26 -2.21 7.40
N ASN A 57 -2.85 -2.73 8.47
CA ASN A 57 -3.59 -3.99 8.44
C ASN A 57 -4.78 -3.94 7.46
N ILE A 58 -5.59 -2.88 7.54
CA ILE A 58 -6.73 -2.69 6.63
C ILE A 58 -6.24 -2.54 5.19
N GLY A 59 -5.21 -1.72 4.98
CA GLY A 59 -4.64 -1.46 3.67
C GLY A 59 -4.06 -2.70 3.00
N ASP A 60 -3.39 -3.59 3.73
CA ASP A 60 -2.88 -4.85 3.17
C ASP A 60 -4.02 -5.74 2.65
N GLN A 61 -5.12 -5.83 3.39
CA GLN A 61 -6.29 -6.62 3.01
C GLN A 61 -7.01 -6.01 1.81
N VAL A 62 -7.23 -4.69 1.82
CA VAL A 62 -7.85 -3.96 0.70
C VAL A 62 -6.99 -4.07 -0.56
N PHE A 63 -5.68 -3.86 -0.43
CA PHE A 63 -4.75 -4.02 -1.55
C PHE A 63 -4.80 -5.44 -2.12
N SER A 64 -4.80 -6.46 -1.25
CA SER A 64 -4.85 -7.86 -1.66
C SER A 64 -6.12 -8.19 -2.43
N LEU A 65 -7.28 -7.73 -1.94
CA LEU A 65 -8.57 -7.88 -2.61
C LEU A 65 -8.54 -7.23 -3.99
N VAL A 66 -8.22 -5.93 -4.05
CA VAL A 66 -8.20 -5.16 -5.29
C VAL A 66 -7.24 -5.78 -6.32
N VAL A 67 -6.03 -6.14 -5.91
CA VAL A 67 -5.06 -6.76 -6.82
C VAL A 67 -5.53 -8.13 -7.30
N THR A 68 -6.15 -8.94 -6.44
CA THR A 68 -6.74 -10.21 -6.85
C THR A 68 -7.81 -10.00 -7.92
N ASP A 69 -8.73 -9.04 -7.71
CA ASP A 69 -9.79 -8.74 -8.68
C ASP A 69 -9.19 -8.24 -10.00
N LEU A 70 -8.22 -7.32 -9.96
CA LEU A 70 -7.56 -6.80 -11.17
C LEU A 70 -6.82 -7.88 -11.97
N ILE A 71 -6.21 -8.86 -11.29
CA ILE A 71 -5.58 -10.01 -11.96
C ILE A 71 -6.64 -10.84 -12.67
N GLN A 72 -7.78 -11.11 -12.03
CA GLN A 72 -8.85 -11.92 -12.61
C GLN A 72 -9.55 -11.20 -13.77
N ASP A 73 -9.78 -9.89 -13.65
CA ASP A 73 -10.32 -9.08 -14.75
C ASP A 73 -9.36 -9.06 -15.96
N SER A 74 -8.05 -9.03 -15.71
CA SER A 74 -7.04 -9.02 -16.77
C SER A 74 -6.80 -10.39 -17.40
N PHE A 75 -6.94 -11.46 -16.62
CA PHE A 75 -6.65 -12.84 -17.02
C PHE A 75 -7.73 -13.81 -16.52
N PRO A 76 -8.96 -13.79 -17.09
CA PRO A 76 -10.13 -14.50 -16.55
C PRO A 76 -10.00 -16.02 -16.47
N ASN A 77 -9.09 -16.60 -17.25
CA ASN A 77 -8.85 -18.04 -17.31
C ASN A 77 -7.63 -18.48 -16.46
N LEU A 78 -7.03 -17.57 -15.68
CA LEU A 78 -5.86 -17.88 -14.87
C LEU A 78 -6.26 -18.68 -13.63
N CYS A 79 -5.70 -19.90 -13.52
CA CYS A 79 -5.92 -20.76 -12.36
C CYS A 79 -5.51 -20.07 -11.04
N VAL A 80 -6.22 -20.42 -9.95
CA VAL A 80 -6.04 -19.83 -8.61
C VAL A 80 -4.59 -19.90 -8.10
N GLY A 81 -3.90 -21.01 -8.34
CA GLY A 81 -2.49 -21.21 -7.92
C GLY A 81 -1.55 -20.18 -8.56
N PRO A 82 -1.41 -20.15 -9.90
CA PRO A 82 -0.66 -19.10 -10.60
C PRO A 82 -1.13 -17.68 -10.28
N SER A 83 -2.44 -17.43 -10.17
CA SER A 83 -2.98 -16.10 -9.79
C SER A 83 -2.45 -15.63 -8.43
N SER A 84 -2.36 -16.53 -7.45
CA SER A 84 -1.76 -16.22 -6.14
C SER A 84 -0.27 -15.88 -6.27
N LYS A 85 0.49 -16.61 -7.10
CA LYS A 85 1.91 -16.29 -7.37
C LYS A 85 2.10 -14.91 -8.02
N VAL A 86 1.21 -14.52 -8.94
CA VAL A 86 1.21 -13.18 -9.55
C VAL A 86 0.97 -12.12 -8.50
N ARG A 87 -0.04 -12.30 -7.63
CA ARG A 87 -0.33 -11.38 -6.52
C ARG A 87 0.85 -11.25 -5.57
N ASP A 88 1.49 -12.35 -5.18
CA ASP A 88 2.56 -12.35 -4.18
C ASP A 88 3.79 -11.55 -4.67
N ARG A 89 4.05 -11.54 -5.99
CA ARG A 89 5.07 -10.67 -6.60
C ARG A 89 4.76 -9.18 -6.45
N LEU A 90 3.48 -8.80 -6.54
CA LEU A 90 3.04 -7.41 -6.37
C LEU A 90 3.06 -6.98 -4.91
N LYS A 91 2.80 -7.91 -3.98
CA LYS A 91 2.90 -7.67 -2.53
C LYS A 91 4.35 -7.58 -2.04
N PHE A 92 5.34 -7.78 -2.90
CA PHE A 92 6.74 -7.71 -2.52
C PHE A 92 7.09 -6.33 -1.96
N HIS A 93 7.63 -6.30 -0.73
CA HIS A 93 7.90 -5.06 0.01
C HIS A 93 8.79 -4.09 -0.77
N GLY A 94 9.76 -4.58 -1.56
CA GLY A 94 10.61 -3.70 -2.37
C GLY A 94 9.82 -2.86 -3.39
N LYS A 95 8.76 -3.40 -3.99
CA LYS A 95 7.94 -2.67 -4.96
C LYS A 95 7.09 -1.61 -4.26
N LEU A 96 6.37 -1.99 -3.20
CA LEU A 96 5.55 -1.06 -2.43
C LEU A 96 6.39 0.07 -1.81
N ALA A 97 7.58 -0.26 -1.29
CA ALA A 97 8.53 0.71 -0.78
C ALA A 97 8.97 1.70 -1.86
N LYS A 98 9.35 1.22 -3.04
CA LYS A 98 9.73 2.08 -4.17
C LYS A 98 8.60 3.04 -4.53
N THR A 99 7.36 2.54 -4.61
CA THR A 99 6.18 3.38 -4.88
C THR A 99 5.96 4.42 -3.77
N ALA A 100 6.10 4.05 -2.50
CA ALA A 100 6.02 4.98 -1.37
C ALA A 100 7.08 6.09 -1.45
N VAL A 101 8.30 5.74 -1.87
CA VAL A 101 9.41 6.67 -2.06
C VAL A 101 9.14 7.64 -3.19
N GLN A 102 8.65 7.15 -4.33
CA GLN A 102 8.31 7.99 -5.49
C GLN A 102 7.19 9.00 -5.20
N TYR A 103 6.26 8.66 -4.30
CA TYR A 103 5.24 9.59 -3.80
C TYR A 103 5.71 10.46 -2.62
N GLY A 104 6.92 10.25 -2.08
CA GLY A 104 7.43 10.98 -0.92
C GLY A 104 6.73 10.63 0.40
N LEU A 105 6.04 9.50 0.50
CA LEU A 105 5.26 9.12 1.69
C LEU A 105 6.16 8.85 2.91
N HIS A 106 7.27 8.17 2.69
CA HIS A 106 8.25 7.83 3.72
C HIS A 106 8.81 9.05 4.46
N GLU A 107 9.03 10.18 3.77
CA GLU A 107 9.54 11.40 4.39
C GLU A 107 8.55 12.03 5.37
N ARG A 108 7.25 11.79 5.18
CA ARG A 108 6.17 12.31 6.02
C ARG A 108 6.01 11.54 7.32
N LEU A 109 6.67 10.37 7.46
CA LEU A 109 6.58 9.56 8.68
C LEU A 109 7.05 10.34 9.91
N ARG A 110 6.18 10.38 10.93
CA ARG A 110 6.44 10.83 12.28
C ARG A 110 6.88 9.63 13.10
N VAL A 111 8.10 9.73 13.60
CA VAL A 111 8.87 8.64 14.21
C VAL A 111 9.63 9.21 15.40
N GLN A 112 10.01 8.37 16.35
CA GLN A 112 10.90 8.81 17.43
C GLN A 112 12.21 9.36 16.83
N ALA A 113 12.63 10.55 17.26
CA ALA A 113 13.76 11.28 16.66
C ALA A 113 15.05 10.45 16.55
N ALA A 114 15.36 9.65 17.57
CA ALA A 114 16.54 8.80 17.61
C ALA A 114 16.55 7.68 16.54
N GLN A 115 15.40 7.36 15.94
CA GLN A 115 15.23 6.29 14.95
C GLN A 115 14.82 6.84 13.57
N ALA A 116 14.80 8.16 13.39
CA ALA A 116 14.15 8.77 12.25
C ALA A 116 14.76 8.34 10.91
N ASP A 117 16.09 8.43 10.80
CA ASP A 117 16.80 8.07 9.57
C ASP A 117 16.70 6.57 9.26
N GLU A 118 16.83 5.72 10.28
CA GLU A 118 16.74 4.27 10.13
C GLU A 118 15.35 3.85 9.64
N VAL A 119 14.29 4.35 10.28
CA VAL A 119 12.91 3.97 9.94
C VAL A 119 12.54 4.51 8.56
N LYS A 120 12.83 5.77 8.24
CA LYS A 120 12.45 6.37 6.95
C LYS A 120 13.18 5.71 5.75
N ARG A 121 14.38 5.16 5.96
CA ARG A 121 15.14 4.42 4.94
C ARG A 121 14.81 2.94 4.87
N SER A 122 14.10 2.40 5.87
CA SER A 122 13.73 0.99 5.92
C SER A 122 12.72 0.65 4.83
N VAL A 123 13.07 -0.31 3.96
CA VAL A 123 12.17 -0.88 2.95
C VAL A 123 10.86 -1.36 3.58
N HIS A 124 10.92 -1.89 4.80
CA HIS A 124 9.73 -2.35 5.52
C HIS A 124 8.80 -1.19 5.87
N ALA A 125 9.30 -0.14 6.53
CA ALA A 125 8.49 1.02 6.92
C ALA A 125 7.98 1.80 5.71
N GLN A 126 8.76 1.87 4.63
CA GLN A 126 8.34 2.47 3.35
C GLN A 126 7.18 1.69 2.72
N ALA A 127 7.24 0.35 2.70
CA ALA A 127 6.14 -0.47 2.21
C ALA A 127 4.90 -0.35 3.11
N GLU A 128 5.09 -0.30 4.43
CA GLU A 128 4.00 -0.15 5.39
C GLU A 128 3.29 1.20 5.28
N VAL A 129 4.00 2.33 5.13
CA VAL A 129 3.34 3.63 4.97
C VAL A 129 2.51 3.70 3.67
N PHE A 130 2.92 2.98 2.61
CA PHE A 130 2.07 2.83 1.42
C PHE A 130 0.79 2.07 1.73
N LYS A 131 0.86 0.94 2.47
CA LYS A 131 -0.32 0.19 2.89
C LYS A 131 -1.21 1.03 3.82
N ALA A 132 -0.61 1.77 4.76
CA ALA A 132 -1.34 2.71 5.62
C ALA A 132 -2.11 3.73 4.78
N TYR A 133 -1.49 4.26 3.73
CA TYR A 133 -2.14 5.20 2.81
C TYR A 133 -3.34 4.57 2.10
N VAL A 134 -3.18 3.34 1.58
CA VAL A 134 -4.29 2.57 0.99
C VAL A 134 -5.42 2.39 2.01
N GLY A 135 -5.10 2.03 3.25
CA GLY A 135 -6.07 1.83 4.33
C GLY A 135 -6.80 3.13 4.70
N GLY A 136 -6.10 4.25 4.79
CA GLY A 136 -6.70 5.55 5.06
C GLY A 136 -7.58 6.05 3.91
N LEU A 137 -7.13 5.87 2.67
CA LEU A 137 -7.92 6.20 1.48
C LEU A 137 -9.22 5.37 1.43
N TYR A 138 -9.12 4.07 1.72
CA TYR A 138 -10.30 3.21 1.83
C TYR A 138 -11.27 3.67 2.92
N ARG A 139 -10.75 4.07 4.10
CA ARG A 139 -11.57 4.55 5.22
C ARG A 139 -12.32 5.84 4.89
N GLU A 140 -11.73 6.72 4.11
CA GLU A 140 -12.35 8.00 3.77
C GLU A 140 -13.26 7.91 2.53
N GLN A 141 -12.83 7.19 1.48
CA GLN A 141 -13.41 7.30 0.14
C GLN A 141 -13.92 5.96 -0.42
N GLY A 142 -13.76 4.87 0.32
CA GLY A 142 -14.28 3.56 -0.05
C GLY A 142 -13.44 2.82 -1.10
N LEU A 143 -13.93 1.62 -1.47
CA LEU A 143 -13.18 0.67 -2.29
C LEU A 143 -13.02 1.12 -3.74
N ASP A 144 -14.02 1.76 -4.34
CA ASP A 144 -14.01 2.13 -5.77
C ASP A 144 -12.88 3.10 -6.10
N VAL A 145 -12.65 4.10 -5.24
CA VAL A 145 -11.56 5.07 -5.42
C VAL A 145 -10.21 4.38 -5.32
N VAL A 146 -10.04 3.50 -4.33
CA VAL A 146 -8.81 2.71 -4.16
C VAL A 146 -8.58 1.81 -5.37
N ARG A 147 -9.61 1.12 -5.86
CA ARG A 147 -9.54 0.24 -7.04
C ARG A 147 -9.11 1.00 -8.28
N ASN A 148 -9.72 2.15 -8.56
CA ASN A 148 -9.38 2.97 -9.73
C ASN A 148 -7.92 3.46 -9.70
N TRP A 149 -7.47 3.94 -8.54
CA TRP A 149 -6.09 4.38 -8.37
C TRP A 149 -5.10 3.22 -8.49
N LEU A 150 -5.32 2.11 -7.77
CA LEU A 150 -4.43 0.94 -7.82
C LEU A 150 -4.40 0.29 -9.21
N CYS A 151 -5.52 0.27 -9.94
CA CYS A 151 -5.57 -0.19 -11.33
C CYS A 151 -4.62 0.64 -12.20
N THR A 152 -4.73 1.97 -12.15
CA THR A 152 -3.87 2.87 -12.93
C THR A 152 -2.40 2.70 -12.56
N LEU A 153 -2.12 2.51 -11.25
CA LEU A 153 -0.79 2.42 -10.69
C LEU A 153 -0.08 1.08 -10.99
N PHE A 154 -0.78 -0.05 -10.93
CA PHE A 154 -0.20 -1.39 -11.00
C PHE A 154 -0.57 -2.20 -12.25
N GLN A 155 -1.36 -1.67 -13.19
CA GLN A 155 -1.75 -2.41 -14.41
C GLN A 155 -0.55 -2.99 -15.19
N TRP A 156 0.56 -2.24 -15.27
CA TRP A 156 1.77 -2.68 -15.97
C TRP A 156 2.50 -3.76 -15.18
N ASP A 157 2.59 -3.58 -13.86
CA ASP A 157 3.22 -4.53 -12.94
C ASP A 157 2.45 -5.87 -12.91
N ILE A 158 1.12 -5.84 -12.98
CA ILE A 158 0.28 -7.04 -13.06
C ILE A 158 0.62 -7.86 -14.31
N ARG A 159 0.75 -7.19 -15.46
CA ARG A 159 1.11 -7.85 -16.73
C ARG A 159 2.53 -8.41 -16.68
N GLU A 160 3.48 -7.64 -16.17
CA GLU A 160 4.86 -8.09 -16.03
C GLU A 160 4.96 -9.31 -15.09
N ALA A 161 4.32 -9.25 -13.92
CA ALA A 161 4.29 -10.36 -12.97
C ALA A 161 3.62 -11.61 -13.56
N TYR A 162 2.55 -11.43 -14.33
CA TYR A 162 1.90 -12.53 -15.06
C TYR A 162 2.86 -13.22 -16.04
N GLU A 163 3.57 -12.47 -16.87
CA GLU A 163 4.50 -13.04 -17.86
C GLU A 163 5.66 -13.79 -17.19
N ILE A 164 6.17 -13.27 -16.07
CA ILE A 164 7.21 -13.94 -15.29
C ILE A 164 6.69 -15.27 -14.73
N VAL A 165 5.54 -15.25 -14.05
CA VAL A 165 4.95 -16.47 -13.46
C VAL A 165 4.60 -17.49 -14.54
N ARG A 166 4.08 -17.05 -15.69
CA ARG A 166 3.77 -17.91 -16.82
C ARG A 166 5.03 -18.60 -17.35
N ARG A 167 6.13 -17.88 -17.50
CA ARG A 167 7.42 -18.45 -17.93
C ARG A 167 7.94 -19.47 -16.93
N GLU A 168 7.91 -19.16 -15.65
CA GLU A 168 8.36 -20.06 -14.57
C GLU A 168 7.49 -21.32 -14.44
N HIS A 169 6.22 -21.25 -14.82
CA HIS A 169 5.31 -22.40 -14.72
C HIS A 169 5.41 -23.37 -15.90
N LEU A 170 5.90 -22.90 -17.05
CA LEU A 170 6.05 -23.71 -18.27
C LEU A 170 7.45 -24.32 -18.43
N LEU A 171 8.34 -24.06 -17.47
CA LEU A 171 9.65 -24.70 -17.31
C LEU A 171 9.52 -25.87 -16.34
#